data_AF-A0A8T3MZF1-F1
#
_entry.id   AF-A0A8T3MZF1-F1
#
_cell.length_a   1.000
_cell.length_b   1.000
_cell.length_c   1.000
_cell.angle_alpha   90.00
_cell.angle_beta   90.00
_cell.angle_gamma   90.00
#
_symmetry.space_group_name_H-M   'P 1'
#
loop_
_entity.id
_entity.type
_entity.pdbx_description
1 polymer ?
#
loop_
_entity_poly.entity_id
_entity_poly.type
_entity_poly.pdbx_seq_one_letter_code
_entity_poly.pdbx_strand_id
1 'polypeptide(L)'
;MTSAAATSLVGVELGGPVLGKASRAADVTNEGRVDDRIGYLHNVIGLWLPQECLRTWERAPTAQRLPDLLIAAGERRACLQFDPDDLVFLPPGDIPARIA
;
A
#
# COMPACT_ATOMS: atom_id res chain seq x y z
N MET A 1 6.03 7.43 -10.86
CA MET A 1 4.59 7.17 -11.14
C MET A 1 3.98 6.45 -9.96
N THR A 2 2.72 6.73 -9.59
CA THR A 2 1.98 6.02 -8.54
C THR A 2 0.61 5.60 -9.07
N SER A 3 0.25 4.32 -8.90
CA SER A 3 -1.08 3.77 -9.21
C SER A 3 -1.69 3.23 -7.91
N ALA A 4 -2.98 3.44 -7.68
CA ALA A 4 -3.67 3.00 -6.47
C ALA A 4 -4.58 1.79 -6.76
N ALA A 5 -4.07 0.58 -6.50
CA ALA A 5 -4.84 -0.67 -6.44
C ALA A 5 -4.61 -1.37 -5.10
N ALA A 6 -5.02 -2.64 -4.94
CA ALA A 6 -4.73 -3.41 -3.73
C ALA A 6 -3.23 -3.41 -3.40
N THR A 7 -2.40 -3.60 -4.43
CA THR A 7 -0.99 -3.20 -4.43
C THR A 7 -0.82 -1.90 -5.23
N SER A 8 0.20 -1.13 -4.90
CA SER A 8 0.57 0.09 -5.61
C SER A 8 2.02 -0.01 -6.05
N LEU A 9 2.36 0.68 -7.13
CA LEU A 9 3.73 0.75 -7.64
C LEU A 9 4.28 2.14 -7.39
N VAL A 10 5.48 2.23 -6.82
CA VAL A 10 6.23 3.49 -6.71
C VAL A 10 7.58 3.33 -7.40
N GLY A 11 7.98 4.35 -8.15
CA GLY A 11 9.28 4.33 -8.82
C GLY A 11 9.42 5.35 -9.93
N VAL A 12 10.53 5.20 -10.66
CA VAL A 12 11.02 6.12 -11.69
C VAL A 12 11.26 5.41 -13.01
N GLU A 13 11.36 6.18 -14.11
CA GLU A 13 11.75 5.64 -15.41
C GLU A 13 13.24 5.88 -15.67
N LEU A 14 13.91 4.86 -16.19
CA LEU A 14 15.33 4.85 -16.49
C LEU A 14 15.56 4.52 -17.97
N GLY A 15 16.73 4.90 -18.49
CA GLY A 15 17.18 4.51 -19.83
C GLY A 15 17.69 3.06 -19.95
N GLY A 16 17.76 2.33 -18.85
CA GLY A 16 18.23 0.94 -18.81
C GLY A 16 18.09 0.33 -17.42
N PRO A 17 18.21 -1.01 -17.29
CA PRO A 17 17.95 -1.70 -16.04
C PRO A 17 19.10 -1.52 -15.04
N VAL A 18 18.77 -1.56 -13.75
CA VAL A 18 19.74 -1.55 -12.65
C VAL A 18 19.75 -2.94 -12.01
N LEU A 19 20.87 -3.66 -12.15
CA LEU A 19 21.00 -5.09 -11.78
C LEU A 19 21.96 -5.33 -10.59
N GLY A 20 22.27 -4.28 -9.83
CA GLY A 20 23.22 -4.34 -8.72
C GLY A 20 22.64 -4.97 -7.45
N LYS A 21 23.53 -5.35 -6.52
CA LYS A 21 23.13 -5.90 -5.21
C LYS A 21 22.22 -4.96 -4.40
N ALA A 22 22.43 -3.65 -4.52
CA ALA A 22 21.59 -2.65 -3.86
C ALA A 22 20.14 -2.66 -4.39
N SER A 23 19.97 -2.84 -5.71
CA SER A 23 18.65 -3.01 -6.33
C SER A 23 17.95 -4.27 -5.81
N ARG A 24 18.67 -5.39 -5.76
CA ARG A 24 18.13 -6.63 -5.17
C ARG A 24 17.72 -6.46 -3.70
N ALA A 25 18.53 -5.76 -2.90
CA ALA A 25 18.25 -5.55 -1.48
C ALA A 25 17.05 -4.62 -1.23
N ALA A 26 16.79 -3.68 -2.14
CA ALA A 26 15.66 -2.77 -2.08
C ALA A 26 14.38 -3.34 -2.73
N ASP A 27 14.37 -4.63 -3.10
CA ASP A 27 13.23 -5.35 -3.67
C ASP A 27 12.53 -4.61 -4.83
N VAL A 28 13.34 -4.08 -5.75
CA VAL A 28 12.89 -3.29 -6.89
C VAL A 28 12.92 -4.12 -8.17
N THR A 29 11.88 -3.98 -8.97
CA THR A 29 11.68 -4.65 -10.26
C THR A 29 12.07 -3.72 -11.40
N ASN A 30 12.66 -4.29 -12.46
CA ASN A 30 12.95 -3.61 -13.72
C ASN A 30 11.91 -4.03 -14.77
N GLU A 31 10.87 -3.24 -14.98
CA GLU A 31 9.82 -3.52 -15.97
C GLU A 31 10.06 -2.79 -17.30
N GLY A 32 9.88 -3.47 -18.42
CA GLY A 32 9.93 -2.83 -19.75
C GLY A 32 8.79 -1.82 -19.96
N ARG A 33 9.07 -0.76 -20.72
CA ARG A 33 8.10 0.22 -21.21
C ARG A 33 8.11 0.25 -22.74
N VAL A 34 7.10 0.90 -23.33
CA VAL A 34 6.91 0.95 -24.80
C VAL A 34 8.05 1.71 -25.51
N ASP A 35 8.66 2.71 -24.85
CA ASP A 35 9.67 3.58 -25.45
C ASP A 35 11.13 3.16 -25.13
N ASP A 36 11.40 1.84 -25.06
CA ASP A 36 12.69 1.26 -24.64
C ASP A 36 13.21 1.76 -23.27
N ARG A 37 12.31 2.31 -22.45
CA ARG A 37 12.57 2.70 -21.06
C ARG A 37 12.35 1.54 -20.11
N ILE A 38 12.94 1.64 -18.93
CA ILE A 38 12.72 0.72 -17.82
C ILE A 38 11.98 1.45 -16.70
N GLY A 39 10.84 0.92 -16.28
CA GLY A 39 10.23 1.26 -15.00
C GLY A 39 11.00 0.56 -13.88
N TYR A 40 11.67 1.33 -13.04
CA TYR A 40 12.35 0.85 -11.85
C TYR A 40 11.43 1.05 -10.65
N LEU A 41 10.74 -0.02 -10.25
CA LEU A 41 9.54 0.04 -9.41
C LEU A 41 9.65 -0.86 -8.19
N HIS A 42 9.11 -0.40 -7.06
CA HIS A 42 8.86 -1.21 -5.88
C HIS A 42 7.35 -1.37 -5.71
N ASN A 43 6.91 -2.59 -5.38
CA ASN A 43 5.54 -2.83 -4.97
C ASN A 43 5.39 -2.41 -3.51
N VAL A 44 4.39 -1.58 -3.23
CA VAL A 44 3.99 -1.23 -1.86
C VAL A 44 2.56 -1.67 -1.64
N ILE A 45 2.20 -1.93 -0.40
CA ILE A 45 0.79 -2.08 -0.04
C ILE A 45 0.02 -0.80 -0.39
N GLY A 46 -0.99 -0.95 -1.23
CA GLY A 46 -1.81 0.15 -1.72
C GLY A 46 -3.06 0.34 -0.86
N LEU A 47 -4.22 0.29 -1.50
CA LEU A 47 -5.51 0.40 -0.82
C LEU A 47 -5.93 -0.87 -0.07
N TRP A 48 -5.12 -1.93 -0.06
CA TRP A 48 -5.45 -3.20 0.59
C TRP A 48 -5.85 -3.03 2.06
N LEU A 49 -5.03 -2.35 2.87
CA LEU A 49 -5.29 -2.17 4.30
C LEU A 49 -6.58 -1.39 4.58
N PRO A 50 -6.79 -0.17 4.03
CA PRO A 50 -8.03 0.55 4.27
C PRO A 50 -9.25 -0.20 3.72
N GLN A 51 -9.14 -0.91 2.59
CA GLN A 51 -10.23 -1.72 2.06
C GLN A 51 -10.59 -2.89 2.98
N GLU A 52 -9.62 -3.54 3.60
CA GLU A 52 -9.88 -4.66 4.51
C GLU A 52 -10.38 -4.19 5.89
N CYS A 53 -9.94 -3.00 6.35
CA CYS A 53 -10.57 -2.32 7.48
C CYS A 53 -12.05 -2.05 7.23
N LEU A 54 -12.40 -1.49 6.07
CA LEU A 54 -13.78 -1.22 5.70
C LEU A 54 -14.61 -2.50 5.64
N ARG A 55 -14.11 -3.56 4.98
CA ARG A 55 -14.76 -4.88 4.95
C ARG A 55 -15.02 -5.45 6.34
N THR A 56 -14.12 -5.23 7.29
CA THR A 56 -14.28 -5.66 8.68
C THR A 56 -15.37 -4.86 9.39
N TRP A 57 -15.35 -3.53 9.28
CA TRP A 57 -16.33 -2.67 9.94
C TRP A 57 -17.73 -2.77 9.35
N GLU A 58 -17.87 -2.98 8.04
CA GLU A 58 -19.16 -3.18 7.38
C GLU A 58 -19.88 -4.45 7.85
N ARG A 59 -19.15 -5.44 8.35
CA ARG A 59 -19.72 -6.67 8.94
C ARG A 59 -20.17 -6.48 10.39
N ALA A 60 -19.74 -5.41 11.04
CA ALA A 60 -20.11 -5.15 12.43
C ALA A 60 -21.52 -4.53 12.52
N PRO A 61 -22.30 -4.83 13.57
CA PRO A 61 -23.58 -4.16 13.82
C PRO A 61 -23.47 -2.63 13.98
N THR A 62 -22.26 -2.15 14.25
CA THR A 62 -21.91 -0.73 14.45
C THR A 62 -21.25 -0.13 13.20
N ALA A 63 -21.52 -0.67 12.01
CA ALA A 63 -20.92 -0.20 10.76
C ALA A 63 -21.07 1.31 10.60
N GLN A 64 -19.93 2.01 10.51
CA GLN A 64 -19.87 3.45 10.26
C GLN A 64 -19.73 3.69 8.76
N ARG A 65 -20.31 4.79 8.27
CA ARG A 65 -20.17 5.15 6.86
C ARG A 65 -18.78 5.72 6.61
N LEU A 66 -18.21 5.39 5.45
CA LEU A 66 -16.89 5.88 5.05
C LEU A 66 -16.73 7.42 5.17
N PRO A 67 -17.69 8.28 4.75
CA PRO A 67 -17.56 9.72 4.92
C PRO A 67 -17.37 10.16 6.38
N ASP A 68 -18.09 9.53 7.30
CA ASP A 68 -18.02 9.86 8.74
C ASP A 68 -16.66 9.45 9.32
N LEU A 69 -16.15 8.29 8.90
CA LEU A 69 -14.80 7.81 9.26
C LEU A 69 -13.70 8.76 8.76
N LEU A 70 -13.81 9.26 7.53
CA LEU A 70 -12.85 10.19 6.95
C LEU A 70 -12.85 11.55 7.67
N ILE A 71 -14.02 12.06 8.04
CA ILE A 71 -14.15 13.30 8.84
C ILE A 71 -13.47 13.10 10.20
N ALA A 72 -13.82 12.03 10.92
CA ALA A 72 -13.26 11.73 12.23
C ALA A 72 -11.73 11.53 12.19
N ALA A 73 -11.21 10.92 11.13
CA ALA A 73 -9.77 10.76 10.93
C ALA A 73 -9.06 12.12 10.72
N GLY A 74 -9.67 13.05 9.98
CA GLY A 74 -9.12 14.39 9.74
C GLY A 74 -8.99 15.27 10.99
N GLU A 75 -9.77 14.97 12.04
CA GLU A 75 -9.72 15.68 13.32
C GLU A 75 -8.64 15.12 14.28
N ARG A 76 -8.04 13.97 13.97
CA ARG A 76 -7.01 13.35 14.81
C ARG A 76 -5.64 13.99 14.57
N ARG A 77 -4.96 14.35 15.66
CA ARG A 77 -3.59 14.91 15.65
C ARG A 77 -2.48 13.86 15.80
N ALA A 78 -2.80 12.68 16.32
CA ALA A 78 -1.86 11.58 16.46
C ALA A 78 -2.22 10.49 15.44
N CYS A 79 -1.23 10.00 14.70
CA CYS A 79 -1.34 8.84 13.83
C CYS A 79 -0.51 7.69 14.40
N LEU A 80 -1.02 6.47 14.29
CA LEU A 80 -0.21 5.29 14.49
C LEU A 80 0.73 5.14 13.28
N GLN A 81 1.99 4.80 13.53
CA GLN A 81 2.96 4.45 12.49
C GLN A 81 3.24 2.96 12.57
N PHE A 82 3.15 2.28 11.44
CA PHE A 82 3.50 0.87 11.28
C PHE A 82 4.09 0.69 9.88
N ASP A 83 4.87 -0.38 9.70
CA ASP A 83 5.37 -0.78 8.39
C ASP A 83 4.22 -1.45 7.61
N PRO A 84 3.68 -0.82 6.54
CA PRO A 84 2.57 -1.39 5.81
C PRO A 84 2.95 -2.70 5.11
N ASP A 85 4.24 -2.97 4.87
CA ASP A 85 4.72 -4.16 4.18
C ASP A 85 5.02 -5.34 5.14
N ASP A 86 4.74 -5.19 6.44
CA ASP A 86 4.86 -6.27 7.42
C ASP A 86 3.96 -7.47 7.03
N LEU A 87 4.53 -8.68 7.08
CA LEU A 87 3.87 -9.92 6.71
C LEU A 87 2.60 -10.20 7.56
N VAL A 88 2.44 -9.56 8.73
CA VAL A 88 1.22 -9.63 9.54
C VAL A 88 -0.03 -9.10 8.79
N PHE A 89 0.19 -8.25 7.77
CA PHE A 89 -0.86 -7.64 6.96
C PHE A 89 -1.19 -8.39 5.67
N LEU A 90 -0.41 -9.42 5.31
CA LEU A 90 -0.68 -10.27 4.13
C LEU A 90 -2.00 -11.06 4.25
N PRO A 91 -2.28 -11.75 5.37
CA PRO A 91 -3.50 -12.53 5.49
C PRO A 91 -4.73 -11.60 5.56
N PRO A 92 -5.86 -11.95 4.92
CA PRO A 92 -7.12 -11.24 5.14
C PRO A 92 -7.61 -11.37 6.60
N GLY A 93 -8.61 -10.59 6.97
CA GLY A 93 -9.26 -10.66 8.28
C GLY A 93 -9.28 -9.32 9.01
N ASP A 94 -9.24 -9.36 10.34
CA ASP A 94 -9.36 -8.17 11.20
C ASP A 94 -8.09 -7.32 11.17
N ILE A 95 -7.88 -6.61 10.06
CA ILE A 95 -6.81 -5.62 9.91
C ILE A 95 -6.93 -4.51 10.96
N PRO A 96 -8.12 -3.96 11.30
CA PRO A 96 -8.25 -2.97 12.36
C PRO A 96 -7.60 -3.39 13.67
N ALA A 97 -7.75 -4.65 14.08
CA ALA A 97 -7.10 -5.17 15.30
C ALA A 97 -5.57 -5.32 15.17
N ARG A 98 -5.03 -5.48 13.96
CA ARG A 98 -3.59 -5.62 13.71
C ARG A 98 -2.85 -4.28 13.61
N ILE A 99 -3.59 -3.21 13.31
CA ILE A 99 -3.08 -1.83 13.27
C ILE A 99 -3.43 -1.05 14.55
N ALA A 100 -3.81 -1.71 15.64
CA ALA A 100 -4.27 -1.06 16.88
C ALA A 100 -3.15 -0.87 17.90
#